data_AF-N0AX94-F1
#
_entry.id   AF-N0AX94-F1
#
_cell.length_a   1.000
_cell.length_b   1.000
_cell.length_c   1.000
_cell.angle_alpha   90.00
_cell.angle_beta   90.00
_cell.angle_gamma   90.00
#
_symmetry.space_group_name_H-M   'P 1'
#
loop_
_entity.id
_entity.type
_entity.pdbx_description
1 polymer ?
#
loop_
_entity_poly.entity_id
_entity_poly.type
_entity_poly.pdbx_seq_one_letter_code
_entity_poly.pdbx_strand_id
1 'polypeptide(L)'
;MESYYPLKRDKRGVEMTIPTQPISLMSSVYWKVLPTVQQELDYWKKKAEAIPNPELRKQAIASIANKTFHCQGGSILALLATDKWRQAIKFIVAYQTISDYLDNLCDRSTSLDPVDFASLHEAMKDALCLSVAPKNYYRYREDQDDGGYLAELSGACRAVLQEMHHYPKISSFLTELCEYYCDLQIHKHVVVEERVPRLKQWYLLNQDNIPEMEWYEFSACSGSTLGIFCLLSYAMRDDFEDDHAEKIKNGYFPYIQGLHILLDYFIDQEEDRLGGDLNFCFYYENKQTLFNRLKYFLLEADRHTKKLPNQKFHRLINRGLLGIYLSDKKVAKQKGVRKLAKEIIKTGGAVSYFFYVNGLIFRRVEKLVPAGVIRALVK
;
A
#
# COMPACT_ATOMS: atom_id res chain seq x y z
N MET A 1 -6.70 -11.35 -46.22
CA MET A 1 -7.73 -12.09 -45.46
C MET A 1 -6.98 -13.02 -44.51
N GLU A 2 -6.59 -12.50 -43.33
CA GLU A 2 -5.94 -13.30 -42.30
C GLU A 2 -6.82 -13.31 -41.07
N SER A 3 -7.01 -14.54 -40.57
CA SER A 3 -7.99 -14.92 -39.58
C SER A 3 -7.64 -14.39 -38.19
N TYR A 4 -8.57 -13.64 -37.62
CA TYR A 4 -8.68 -13.35 -36.20
C TYR A 4 -8.70 -14.66 -35.38
N TYR A 5 -7.70 -14.86 -34.52
CA TYR A 5 -7.80 -15.82 -33.42
C TYR A 5 -8.46 -15.12 -32.22
N PRO A 6 -9.64 -15.56 -31.74
CA PRO A 6 -10.26 -14.97 -30.55
C PRO A 6 -9.57 -15.50 -29.28
N LEU A 7 -9.16 -14.56 -28.42
CA LEU A 7 -8.70 -14.80 -27.06
C LEU A 7 -9.76 -15.62 -26.29
N LYS A 8 -9.33 -16.74 -25.71
CA LYS A 8 -10.18 -17.65 -24.94
C LYS A 8 -10.79 -16.95 -23.72
N ARG A 9 -12.10 -16.70 -23.78
CA ARG A 9 -12.95 -16.37 -22.62
C ARG A 9 -12.88 -17.50 -21.58
N ASP A 10 -12.83 -17.15 -20.30
CA ASP A 10 -13.10 -18.09 -19.20
C ASP A 10 -14.48 -18.72 -19.42
N LYS A 11 -14.57 -20.04 -19.28
CA LYS A 11 -15.68 -20.93 -19.69
C LYS A 11 -17.00 -20.69 -18.97
N ARG A 12 -17.17 -19.58 -18.23
CA ARG A 12 -18.37 -19.28 -17.46
C ARG A 12 -19.10 -18.00 -17.85
N GLY A 13 -18.57 -17.13 -18.72
CA GLY A 13 -19.33 -15.95 -19.19
C GLY A 13 -19.92 -15.06 -18.10
N VAL A 14 -19.47 -15.18 -16.85
CA VAL A 14 -19.93 -14.36 -15.72
C VAL A 14 -18.99 -13.17 -15.64
N GLU A 15 -19.53 -12.00 -15.96
CA GLU A 15 -18.91 -10.71 -15.70
C GLU A 15 -18.43 -10.66 -14.23
N MET A 16 -17.17 -10.28 -14.00
CA MET A 16 -16.61 -10.28 -12.65
C MET A 16 -17.34 -9.23 -11.79
N THR A 17 -18.21 -9.70 -10.89
CA THR A 17 -18.91 -8.82 -9.95
C THR A 17 -18.01 -8.43 -8.78
N ILE A 18 -17.86 -7.12 -8.54
CA ILE A 18 -17.11 -6.59 -7.40
C ILE A 18 -17.76 -7.04 -6.08
N PRO A 19 -17.01 -7.66 -5.15
CA PRO A 19 -17.58 -8.14 -3.89
C PRO A 19 -18.20 -7.04 -3.04
N THR A 20 -19.42 -7.28 -2.55
CA THR A 20 -20.13 -6.32 -1.66
C THR A 20 -20.40 -6.88 -0.27
N GLN A 21 -20.03 -8.14 -0.01
CA GLN A 21 -20.21 -8.81 1.27
C GLN A 21 -18.90 -9.42 1.78
N PRO A 22 -18.68 -9.52 3.11
CA PRO A 22 -17.41 -9.99 3.67
C PRO A 22 -16.99 -11.37 3.19
N ILE A 23 -17.92 -12.33 3.12
CA ILE A 23 -17.64 -13.71 2.67
C ILE A 23 -17.22 -13.73 1.20
N SER A 24 -17.94 -12.99 0.34
CA SER A 24 -17.60 -12.90 -1.09
C SER A 24 -16.23 -12.23 -1.34
N LEU A 25 -15.88 -11.23 -0.52
CA LEU A 25 -14.58 -10.58 -0.58
C LEU A 25 -13.49 -11.58 -0.18
N MET A 26 -13.63 -12.23 0.97
CA MET A 26 -12.62 -13.18 1.45
C MET A 26 -12.45 -14.37 0.52
N SER A 27 -13.52 -14.87 -0.09
CA SER A 27 -13.43 -15.90 -1.14
C SER A 27 -12.56 -15.43 -2.31
N SER A 28 -12.78 -14.21 -2.80
CA SER A 28 -11.96 -13.63 -3.88
C SER A 28 -10.51 -13.43 -3.45
N VAL A 29 -10.28 -12.99 -2.21
CA VAL A 29 -8.94 -12.80 -1.66
C VAL A 29 -8.17 -14.12 -1.64
N TYR A 30 -8.73 -15.16 -1.01
CA TYR A 30 -8.03 -16.43 -0.82
C TYR A 30 -7.82 -17.21 -2.12
N TRP A 31 -8.80 -17.21 -3.02
CA TRP A 31 -8.76 -18.05 -4.22
C TRP A 31 -8.21 -17.34 -5.46
N LYS A 32 -8.13 -16.01 -5.47
CA LYS A 32 -7.66 -15.23 -6.62
C LYS A 32 -6.49 -14.33 -6.27
N VAL A 33 -6.68 -13.42 -5.32
CA VAL A 33 -5.70 -12.36 -5.04
C VAL A 33 -4.42 -12.95 -4.47
N LEU A 34 -4.47 -13.67 -3.34
CA LEU A 34 -3.28 -14.16 -2.66
C LEU A 34 -2.42 -15.09 -3.54
N PRO A 35 -2.99 -16.08 -4.26
CA PRO A 35 -2.18 -16.94 -5.12
C PRO A 35 -1.49 -16.18 -6.26
N THR A 36 -2.18 -15.20 -6.86
CA THR A 36 -1.63 -14.39 -7.95
C THR A 36 -0.55 -13.45 -7.45
N VAL A 37 -0.76 -12.81 -6.30
CA VAL A 37 0.27 -11.99 -5.63
C VAL A 37 1.51 -12.83 -5.33
N GLN A 38 1.34 -14.05 -4.81
CA GLN A 38 2.48 -14.93 -4.52
C GLN A 38 3.27 -15.29 -5.78
N GLN A 39 2.62 -15.49 -6.92
CA GLN A 39 3.30 -15.75 -8.19
C GLN A 39 4.17 -14.57 -8.63
N GLU A 40 3.64 -13.34 -8.54
CA GLU A 40 4.40 -12.12 -8.87
C GLU A 40 5.55 -11.88 -7.86
N LEU A 41 5.32 -12.10 -6.56
CA LEU A 41 6.37 -11.97 -5.55
C LEU A 41 7.46 -13.04 -5.71
N ASP A 42 7.12 -14.28 -6.05
CA ASP A 42 8.09 -15.34 -6.34
C ASP A 42 8.98 -14.97 -7.55
N TYR A 43 8.40 -14.30 -8.55
CA TYR A 43 9.15 -13.76 -9.69
C TYR A 43 10.14 -12.67 -9.25
N TRP A 44 9.67 -11.65 -8.53
CA TRP A 44 10.53 -10.55 -8.07
C TRP A 44 11.57 -11.01 -7.06
N LYS A 45 11.26 -12.01 -6.23
CA LYS A 45 12.23 -12.60 -5.31
C LYS A 45 13.40 -13.25 -6.04
N LYS A 46 13.14 -14.01 -7.12
CA LYS A 46 14.22 -14.60 -7.93
C LYS A 46 15.10 -13.54 -8.58
N LYS A 47 14.50 -12.42 -9.00
CA LYS A 47 15.24 -11.26 -9.53
C LYS A 47 16.09 -10.60 -8.43
N ALA A 48 15.53 -10.43 -7.23
CA ALA A 48 16.25 -9.91 -6.08
C ALA A 48 17.45 -10.81 -5.69
N GLU A 49 17.30 -12.12 -5.73
CA GLU A 49 18.38 -13.10 -5.46
C GLU A 49 19.56 -12.98 -6.43
N ALA A 50 19.33 -12.45 -7.65
CA ALA A 50 20.35 -12.24 -8.67
C ALA A 50 21.06 -10.87 -8.59
N ILE A 51 20.65 -9.98 -7.68
CA ILE A 51 21.28 -8.67 -7.50
C ILE A 51 22.78 -8.86 -7.16
N PRO A 52 23.74 -8.24 -7.88
CA PRO A 52 25.17 -8.40 -7.61
C PRO A 52 25.60 -7.82 -6.26
N ASN A 53 25.24 -6.56 -5.98
CA ASN A 53 25.62 -5.91 -4.74
C ASN A 53 25.00 -6.62 -3.52
N PRO A 54 25.82 -7.06 -2.53
CA PRO A 54 25.34 -7.88 -1.42
C PRO A 54 24.37 -7.15 -0.48
N GLU A 55 24.54 -5.85 -0.25
CA GLU A 55 23.65 -5.08 0.62
C GLU A 55 22.32 -4.80 -0.07
N LEU A 56 22.33 -4.37 -1.34
CA LEU A 56 21.10 -4.19 -2.13
C LEU A 56 20.30 -5.50 -2.24
N ARG A 57 20.99 -6.63 -2.52
CA ARG A 57 20.38 -7.96 -2.55
C ARG A 57 19.71 -8.32 -1.23
N LYS A 58 20.43 -8.14 -0.12
CA LYS A 58 19.92 -8.41 1.23
C LYS A 58 18.67 -7.57 1.52
N GLN A 59 18.69 -6.28 1.21
CA GLN A 59 17.56 -5.39 1.48
C GLN A 59 16.34 -5.69 0.60
N ALA A 60 16.53 -6.03 -0.68
CA ALA A 60 15.45 -6.44 -1.58
C ALA A 60 14.80 -7.77 -1.17
N ILE A 61 15.60 -8.76 -0.77
CA ILE A 61 15.07 -10.04 -0.27
C ILE A 61 14.33 -9.82 1.07
N ALA A 62 14.90 -9.01 1.96
CA ALA A 62 14.30 -8.70 3.26
C ALA A 62 12.98 -7.93 3.12
N SER A 63 12.87 -6.99 2.18
CA SER A 63 11.63 -6.24 1.95
C SER A 63 10.51 -7.19 1.51
N ILE A 64 10.76 -8.06 0.52
CA ILE A 64 9.78 -9.06 0.08
C ILE A 64 9.37 -9.99 1.24
N ALA A 65 10.36 -10.55 1.96
CA ALA A 65 10.10 -11.53 3.02
C ALA A 65 9.29 -10.95 4.19
N ASN A 66 9.57 -9.70 4.59
CA ASN A 66 8.98 -9.10 5.78
C ASN A 66 7.73 -8.25 5.49
N LYS A 67 7.56 -7.78 4.24
CA LYS A 67 6.50 -6.83 3.85
C LYS A 67 5.52 -7.39 2.80
N THR A 68 5.53 -8.71 2.55
CA THR A 68 4.57 -9.40 1.66
C THR A 68 3.11 -9.00 1.89
N PHE A 69 2.71 -8.71 3.14
CA PHE A 69 1.34 -8.33 3.48
C PHE A 69 0.89 -7.01 2.84
N HIS A 70 1.80 -6.08 2.53
CA HIS A 70 1.48 -4.84 1.80
C HIS A 70 0.99 -5.16 0.38
N CYS A 71 1.72 -6.02 -0.33
CA CYS A 71 1.33 -6.48 -1.68
C CYS A 71 -0.01 -7.24 -1.64
N GLN A 72 -0.19 -8.12 -0.65
CA GLN A 72 -1.44 -8.88 -0.49
C GLN A 72 -2.64 -7.97 -0.21
N GLY A 73 -2.49 -7.01 0.71
CA GLY A 73 -3.55 -6.06 1.09
C GLY A 73 -3.88 -5.07 -0.03
N GLY A 74 -2.85 -4.46 -0.64
CA GLY A 74 -3.03 -3.51 -1.75
C GLY A 74 -3.70 -4.17 -2.96
N SER A 75 -3.34 -5.43 -3.26
CA SER A 75 -3.87 -6.17 -4.40
C SER A 75 -5.35 -6.57 -4.26
N ILE A 76 -5.97 -6.36 -3.10
CA ILE A 76 -7.43 -6.47 -2.96
C ILE A 76 -8.13 -5.44 -3.87
N LEU A 77 -7.54 -4.25 -4.03
CA LEU A 77 -8.07 -3.19 -4.89
C LEU A 77 -8.06 -3.57 -6.38
N ALA A 78 -7.22 -4.52 -6.78
CA ALA A 78 -7.20 -5.05 -8.14
C ALA A 78 -8.55 -5.67 -8.57
N LEU A 79 -9.37 -6.12 -7.62
CA LEU A 79 -10.72 -6.62 -7.90
C LEU A 79 -11.63 -5.55 -8.52
N LEU A 80 -11.31 -4.27 -8.36
CA LEU A 80 -12.03 -3.16 -8.99
C LEU A 80 -11.75 -3.06 -10.48
N ALA A 81 -10.63 -3.60 -10.98
CA ALA A 81 -10.29 -3.63 -12.41
C ALA A 81 -11.04 -4.72 -13.19
N THR A 82 -12.06 -5.35 -12.58
CA THR A 82 -12.94 -6.34 -13.22
C THR A 82 -12.15 -7.44 -13.94
N ASP A 83 -12.34 -7.60 -15.24
CA ASP A 83 -11.63 -8.54 -16.11
C ASP A 83 -10.10 -8.33 -16.17
N LYS A 84 -9.61 -7.11 -15.92
CA LYS A 84 -8.18 -6.73 -15.94
C LYS A 84 -7.49 -6.84 -14.57
N TRP A 85 -8.12 -7.50 -13.59
CA TRP A 85 -7.59 -7.63 -12.23
C TRP A 85 -6.17 -8.23 -12.15
N ARG A 86 -5.78 -9.13 -13.06
CA ARG A 86 -4.42 -9.72 -13.05
C ARG A 86 -3.36 -8.68 -13.44
N GLN A 87 -3.67 -7.86 -14.44
CA GLN A 87 -2.82 -6.75 -14.86
C GLN A 87 -2.69 -5.71 -13.74
N ALA A 88 -3.80 -5.41 -13.04
CA ALA A 88 -3.77 -4.57 -11.84
C ALA A 88 -2.86 -5.15 -10.75
N ILE A 89 -2.94 -6.46 -10.45
CA ILE A 89 -2.04 -7.11 -9.48
C ILE A 89 -0.57 -6.98 -9.91
N LYS A 90 -0.25 -7.21 -11.19
CA LYS A 90 1.12 -7.07 -11.70
C LYS A 90 1.71 -5.69 -11.41
N PHE A 91 0.93 -4.63 -11.68
CA PHE A 91 1.33 -3.27 -11.33
C PHE A 91 1.47 -3.08 -9.83
N ILE A 92 0.45 -3.47 -9.05
CA ILE A 92 0.40 -3.22 -7.60
C ILE A 92 1.57 -3.90 -6.90
N VAL A 93 1.86 -5.16 -7.25
CA VAL A 93 2.98 -5.91 -6.67
C VAL A 93 4.31 -5.26 -7.03
N ALA A 94 4.53 -4.89 -8.30
CA ALA A 94 5.76 -4.21 -8.70
C ALA A 94 5.94 -2.86 -7.98
N TYR A 95 4.91 -2.01 -7.97
CA TYR A 95 4.97 -0.68 -7.36
C TYR A 95 5.16 -0.76 -5.84
N GLN A 96 4.43 -1.65 -5.16
CA GLN A 96 4.61 -1.87 -3.72
C GLN A 96 5.96 -2.49 -3.40
N THR A 97 6.50 -3.35 -4.27
CA THR A 97 7.86 -3.90 -4.10
C THR A 97 8.93 -2.81 -4.19
N ILE A 98 8.77 -1.81 -5.08
CA ILE A 98 9.62 -0.61 -5.08
C ILE A 98 9.49 0.10 -3.73
N SER A 99 8.26 0.44 -3.34
CA SER A 99 7.95 1.14 -2.09
C SER A 99 8.63 0.50 -0.86
N ASP A 100 8.47 -0.81 -0.69
CA ASP A 100 8.99 -1.57 0.45
C ASP A 100 10.52 -1.71 0.42
N TYR A 101 11.09 -1.85 -0.78
CA TYR A 101 12.53 -1.93 -0.97
C TYR A 101 13.22 -0.59 -0.70
N LEU A 102 12.67 0.52 -1.20
CA LEU A 102 13.22 1.85 -0.96
C LEU A 102 13.12 2.24 0.52
N ASP A 103 12.00 1.91 1.20
CA ASP A 103 11.87 2.12 2.64
C ASP A 103 12.98 1.37 3.42
N ASN A 104 13.26 0.10 3.08
CA ASN A 104 14.40 -0.62 3.67
C ASN A 104 15.74 0.07 3.40
N LEU A 105 15.97 0.53 2.17
CA LEU A 105 17.20 1.21 1.78
C LEU A 105 17.39 2.55 2.50
N CYS A 106 16.30 3.24 2.85
CA CYS A 106 16.34 4.49 3.61
C CYS A 106 16.52 4.22 5.11
N ASP A 107 15.75 3.30 5.70
CA ASP A 107 15.84 2.91 7.11
C ASP A 107 17.21 2.35 7.51
N ARG A 108 17.84 1.60 6.60
CA ARG A 108 19.13 0.94 6.84
C ARG A 108 20.30 1.72 6.24
N SER A 109 20.06 2.93 5.73
CA SER A 109 21.10 3.76 5.14
C SER A 109 22.08 4.27 6.20
N THR A 110 23.36 4.24 5.85
CA THR A 110 24.41 4.96 6.59
C THR A 110 24.54 6.41 6.14
N SER A 111 24.01 6.79 4.96
CA SER A 111 24.12 8.15 4.41
C SER A 111 23.30 9.17 5.19
N LEU A 112 22.08 8.78 5.61
CA LEU A 112 21.04 9.67 6.16
C LEU A 112 20.82 10.94 5.30
N ASP A 113 21.17 10.86 4.01
CA ASP A 113 21.24 11.99 3.08
C ASP A 113 19.90 12.13 2.32
N PRO A 114 19.18 13.26 2.47
CA PRO A 114 17.95 13.49 1.74
C PRO A 114 18.12 13.52 0.22
N VAL A 115 19.32 13.81 -0.30
CA VAL A 115 19.60 13.82 -1.75
C VAL A 115 19.63 12.40 -2.31
N ASP A 116 20.23 11.47 -1.59
CA ASP A 116 20.20 10.03 -1.88
C ASP A 116 18.76 9.48 -1.83
N PHE A 117 18.02 9.79 -0.76
CA PHE A 117 16.63 9.37 -0.64
C PHE A 117 15.74 9.92 -1.75
N ALA A 118 15.95 11.19 -2.15
CA ALA A 118 15.25 11.77 -3.28
C ALA A 118 15.59 11.03 -4.59
N SER A 119 16.87 10.71 -4.83
CA SER A 119 17.26 9.96 -6.03
C SER A 119 16.69 8.56 -6.11
N LEU A 120 16.57 7.86 -4.98
CA LEU A 120 15.92 6.55 -4.93
C LEU A 120 14.45 6.65 -5.32
N HIS A 121 13.74 7.62 -4.74
CA HIS A 121 12.30 7.78 -4.92
C HIS A 121 11.90 8.30 -6.32
N GLU A 122 12.86 8.75 -7.13
CA GLU A 122 12.64 8.92 -8.57
C GLU A 122 12.17 7.63 -9.24
N ALA A 123 12.57 6.45 -8.76
CA ALA A 123 12.09 5.17 -9.31
C ALA A 123 10.58 4.99 -9.16
N MET A 124 9.97 5.50 -8.07
CA MET A 124 8.51 5.48 -7.88
C MET A 124 7.81 6.49 -8.81
N LYS A 125 8.40 7.68 -9.01
CA LYS A 125 7.89 8.67 -9.97
C LYS A 125 7.98 8.14 -11.41
N ASP A 126 9.10 7.55 -11.76
CA ASP A 126 9.37 6.97 -13.08
C ASP A 126 8.55 5.71 -13.36
N ALA A 127 8.06 5.01 -12.32
CA ALA A 127 7.11 3.91 -12.46
C ALA A 127 5.70 4.38 -12.89
N LEU A 128 5.39 5.68 -12.70
CA LEU A 128 4.10 6.30 -13.01
C LEU A 128 4.13 7.15 -14.28
N CYS A 129 5.26 7.22 -14.99
CA CYS A 129 5.44 8.04 -16.19
C CYS A 129 5.69 7.17 -17.42
N LEU A 130 5.00 7.39 -18.54
CA LEU A 130 5.12 6.52 -19.73
C LEU A 130 6.47 6.59 -20.44
N SER A 131 7.15 7.73 -20.38
CA SER A 131 8.41 7.98 -21.07
C SER A 131 9.43 8.57 -20.10
N VAL A 132 10.50 7.82 -19.85
CA VAL A 132 11.53 8.17 -18.89
C VAL A 132 12.89 7.79 -19.48
N ALA A 133 13.84 8.73 -19.43
CA ALA A 133 15.23 8.43 -19.75
C ALA A 133 15.83 7.47 -18.70
N PRO A 134 16.72 6.54 -19.09
CA PRO A 134 17.45 5.72 -18.13
C PRO A 134 18.22 6.59 -17.13
N LYS A 135 18.17 6.22 -15.85
CA LYS A 135 18.86 6.92 -14.75
C LYS A 135 19.50 5.91 -13.81
N ASN A 136 20.57 6.33 -13.16
CA ASN A 136 21.08 5.65 -11.98
C ASN A 136 20.37 6.23 -10.74
N TYR A 137 19.45 5.47 -10.16
CA TYR A 137 18.73 5.85 -8.93
C TYR A 137 19.63 5.82 -7.68
N TYR A 138 20.78 5.14 -7.75
CA TYR A 138 21.73 4.97 -6.66
C TYR A 138 22.92 5.95 -6.72
N ARG A 139 22.86 6.97 -7.57
CA ARG A 139 24.00 7.85 -7.89
C ARG A 139 24.62 8.62 -6.71
N TYR A 140 23.95 8.69 -5.56
CA TYR A 140 24.43 9.38 -4.35
C TYR A 140 24.75 8.42 -3.20
N ARG A 141 24.94 7.12 -3.48
CA ARG A 141 25.38 6.12 -2.50
C ARG A 141 26.49 5.24 -3.05
N GLU A 142 27.18 4.54 -2.15
CA GLU A 142 28.24 3.59 -2.52
C GLU A 142 27.67 2.32 -3.18
N ASP A 143 26.57 1.79 -2.63
CA ASP A 143 25.91 0.58 -3.15
C ASP A 143 25.02 0.90 -4.35
N GLN A 144 25.49 0.60 -5.58
CA GLN A 144 24.77 0.96 -6.82
C GLN A 144 24.41 -0.20 -7.75
N ASP A 145 25.19 -1.29 -7.78
CA ASP A 145 25.00 -2.37 -8.74
C ASP A 145 23.87 -3.33 -8.29
N ASP A 146 22.63 -2.98 -8.66
CA ASP A 146 21.45 -3.80 -8.41
C ASP A 146 21.14 -4.79 -9.55
N GLY A 147 21.99 -4.89 -10.58
CA GLY A 147 21.74 -5.72 -11.76
C GLY A 147 20.51 -5.32 -12.58
N GLY A 148 20.02 -4.08 -12.44
CA GLY A 148 18.84 -3.54 -13.13
C GLY A 148 17.51 -3.79 -12.41
N TYR A 149 17.52 -4.35 -11.20
CA TYR A 149 16.32 -4.75 -10.46
C TYR A 149 15.28 -3.63 -10.30
N LEU A 150 15.67 -2.46 -9.82
CA LEU A 150 14.81 -1.32 -9.59
C LEU A 150 14.27 -0.74 -10.91
N ALA A 151 15.12 -0.68 -11.94
CA ALA A 151 14.71 -0.26 -13.27
C ALA A 151 13.70 -1.22 -13.91
N GLU A 152 13.87 -2.53 -13.72
CA GLU A 152 12.93 -3.57 -14.17
C GLU A 152 11.57 -3.45 -13.46
N LEU A 153 11.56 -3.22 -12.13
CA LEU A 153 10.33 -2.98 -11.37
C LEU A 153 9.57 -1.76 -11.90
N SER A 154 10.24 -0.61 -12.03
CA SER A 154 9.61 0.60 -12.59
C SER A 154 9.15 0.37 -14.04
N GLY A 155 9.91 -0.39 -14.83
CA GLY A 155 9.55 -0.79 -16.18
C GLY A 155 8.29 -1.66 -16.23
N ALA A 156 8.12 -2.58 -15.29
CA ALA A 156 6.92 -3.41 -15.19
C ALA A 156 5.66 -2.59 -14.89
N CYS A 157 5.76 -1.58 -14.03
CA CYS A 157 4.68 -0.61 -13.81
C CYS A 157 4.34 0.15 -15.09
N ARG A 158 5.35 0.74 -15.75
CA ARG A 158 5.15 1.48 -17.01
C ARG A 158 4.52 0.64 -18.11
N ALA A 159 4.94 -0.61 -18.25
CA ALA A 159 4.36 -1.52 -19.25
C ALA A 159 2.86 -1.70 -19.05
N VAL A 160 2.39 -1.81 -17.80
CA VAL A 160 0.95 -1.86 -17.51
C VAL A 160 0.27 -0.53 -17.85
N LEU A 161 0.87 0.60 -17.49
CA LEU A 161 0.30 1.93 -17.78
C LEU A 161 0.18 2.22 -19.28
N GLN A 162 1.11 1.73 -20.10
CA GLN A 162 1.10 1.88 -21.56
C GLN A 162 -0.11 1.19 -22.21
N GLU A 163 -0.66 0.15 -21.59
CA GLU A 163 -1.85 -0.56 -22.06
C GLU A 163 -3.17 0.13 -21.66
N MET A 164 -3.12 1.17 -20.81
CA MET A 164 -4.31 1.80 -20.24
C MET A 164 -4.80 3.00 -21.05
N HIS A 165 -5.97 2.86 -21.66
CA HIS A 165 -6.63 3.95 -22.40
C HIS A 165 -6.89 5.20 -21.53
N HIS A 166 -7.26 5.02 -20.25
CA HIS A 166 -7.60 6.13 -19.36
C HIS A 166 -6.42 6.65 -18.51
N TYR A 167 -5.18 6.19 -18.73
CA TYR A 167 -4.02 6.71 -17.99
C TYR A 167 -3.90 8.24 -18.01
N PRO A 168 -4.10 8.95 -19.15
CA PRO A 168 -4.02 10.41 -19.17
C PRO A 168 -4.99 11.11 -18.21
N LYS A 169 -6.11 10.46 -17.85
CA LYS A 169 -7.13 11.02 -16.93
C LYS A 169 -6.73 10.90 -15.46
N ILE A 170 -5.81 10.00 -15.12
CA ILE A 170 -5.38 9.76 -13.73
C ILE A 170 -3.94 10.18 -13.43
N SER A 171 -3.13 10.47 -14.47
CA SER A 171 -1.69 10.71 -14.32
C SER A 171 -1.35 11.81 -13.31
N SER A 172 -2.04 12.95 -13.33
CA SER A 172 -1.82 14.04 -12.37
C SER A 172 -2.11 13.63 -10.93
N PHE A 173 -3.19 12.89 -10.69
CA PHE A 173 -3.56 12.39 -9.37
C PHE A 173 -2.59 11.31 -8.86
N LEU A 174 -2.09 10.45 -9.75
CA LEU A 174 -1.05 9.47 -9.42
C LEU A 174 0.24 10.18 -9.01
N THR A 175 0.66 11.20 -9.77
CA THR A 175 1.84 12.01 -9.46
C THR A 175 1.69 12.71 -8.11
N GLU A 176 0.56 13.37 -7.85
CA GLU A 176 0.32 14.09 -6.58
C GLU A 176 0.43 13.14 -5.37
N LEU A 177 -0.22 11.98 -5.41
CA LEU A 177 -0.16 11.00 -4.31
C LEU A 177 1.25 10.40 -4.15
N CYS A 178 1.95 10.18 -5.26
CA CYS A 178 3.33 9.70 -5.26
C CYS A 178 4.27 10.74 -4.65
N GLU A 179 4.08 12.03 -4.95
CA GLU A 179 4.87 13.12 -4.39
C GLU A 179 4.71 13.21 -2.88
N TYR A 180 3.46 13.16 -2.37
CA TYR A 180 3.23 13.10 -0.92
C TYR A 180 3.94 11.92 -0.26
N TYR A 181 3.88 10.74 -0.89
CA TYR A 181 4.57 9.56 -0.39
C TYR A 181 6.09 9.75 -0.38
N CYS A 182 6.67 10.18 -1.50
CA CYS A 182 8.12 10.37 -1.63
C CYS A 182 8.65 11.42 -0.65
N ASP A 183 7.95 12.55 -0.51
CA ASP A 183 8.32 13.61 0.43
C ASP A 183 8.33 13.10 1.87
N LEU A 184 7.30 12.34 2.27
CA LEU A 184 7.28 11.68 3.57
C LEU A 184 8.53 10.81 3.76
N GLN A 185 8.84 9.93 2.81
CA GLN A 185 10.00 9.03 2.92
C GLN A 185 11.32 9.79 3.01
N ILE A 186 11.47 10.90 2.29
CA ILE A 186 12.67 11.74 2.39
C ILE A 186 12.75 12.39 3.77
N HIS A 187 11.65 12.98 4.27
CA HIS A 187 11.65 13.70 5.53
C HIS A 187 11.76 12.80 6.77
N LYS A 188 11.24 11.57 6.75
CA LYS A 188 11.24 10.68 7.92
C LYS A 188 12.57 9.92 8.14
N HIS A 189 13.43 9.82 7.13
CA HIS A 189 14.64 8.99 7.20
C HIS A 189 15.95 9.77 7.37
N VAL A 190 15.92 11.11 7.35
CA VAL A 190 17.12 11.92 7.67
C VAL A 190 17.57 11.71 9.13
N VAL A 191 18.68 12.35 9.52
CA VAL A 191 19.15 12.39 10.91
C VAL A 191 18.02 12.79 11.87
N VAL A 192 17.98 12.14 13.04
CA VAL A 192 16.82 12.14 13.95
C VAL A 192 16.37 13.55 14.33
N GLU A 193 17.33 14.44 14.55
CA GLU A 193 17.12 15.82 14.98
C GLU A 193 16.44 16.67 13.90
N GLU A 194 16.56 16.30 12.62
CA GLU A 194 15.98 17.02 11.49
C GLU A 194 14.59 16.51 11.09
N ARG A 195 14.22 15.27 11.45
CA ARG A 195 12.97 14.63 11.00
C ARG A 195 11.73 15.47 11.30
N VAL A 196 11.51 15.82 12.57
CA VAL A 196 10.32 16.57 13.01
C VAL A 196 10.29 18.00 12.46
N PRO A 197 11.38 18.80 12.53
CA PRO A 197 11.41 20.12 11.89
C PRO A 197 11.05 20.09 10.41
N ARG A 198 11.60 19.13 9.64
CA ARG A 198 11.30 18.97 8.21
C ARG A 198 9.84 18.62 7.96
N LEU A 199 9.28 17.66 8.70
CA LEU A 199 7.87 17.25 8.55
C LEU A 199 6.90 18.37 8.91
N LYS A 200 7.19 19.15 9.97
CA LYS A 200 6.38 20.34 10.32
C LYS A 200 6.43 21.40 9.24
N GLN A 201 7.61 21.70 8.70
CA GLN A 201 7.74 22.69 7.63
C GLN A 201 7.01 22.23 6.36
N TRP A 202 7.14 20.95 6.00
CA TRP A 202 6.43 20.37 4.87
C TRP A 202 4.91 20.41 5.06
N TYR A 203 4.41 20.16 6.27
CA TYR A 203 3.00 20.34 6.60
C TYR A 203 2.53 21.79 6.41
N LEU A 204 3.30 22.79 6.89
CA LEU A 204 2.92 24.21 6.76
C LEU A 204 2.76 24.65 5.30
N LEU A 205 3.52 24.05 4.37
CA LEU A 205 3.41 24.31 2.93
C LEU A 205 2.15 23.70 2.31
N ASN A 206 1.53 22.71 2.97
CA ASN A 206 0.38 21.97 2.47
C ASN A 206 -0.91 22.23 3.26
N GLN A 207 -0.84 22.86 4.43
CA GLN A 207 -1.94 22.97 5.39
C GLN A 207 -3.21 23.61 4.80
N ASP A 208 -3.06 24.57 3.88
CA ASP A 208 -4.19 25.27 3.26
C ASP A 208 -4.97 24.39 2.26
N ASN A 209 -4.35 23.31 1.80
CA ASN A 209 -4.92 22.38 0.80
C ASN A 209 -5.48 21.10 1.41
N ILE A 210 -5.41 20.95 2.74
CA ILE A 210 -5.86 19.76 3.47
C ILE A 210 -6.86 20.13 4.57
N PRO A 211 -7.73 19.19 5.00
CA PRO A 211 -8.57 19.39 6.17
C PRO A 211 -7.77 19.66 7.44
N GLU A 212 -8.42 20.28 8.44
CA GLU A 212 -7.81 20.53 9.74
C GLU A 212 -7.32 19.22 10.40
N MET A 213 -5.99 19.12 10.53
CA MET A 213 -5.29 18.01 11.14
C MET A 213 -3.89 18.42 11.56
N GLU A 214 -3.27 17.62 12.41
CA GLU A 214 -1.92 17.86 12.88
C GLU A 214 -0.87 17.38 11.86
N TRP A 215 0.36 17.90 11.95
CA TRP A 215 1.44 17.54 11.02
C TRP A 215 1.73 16.03 10.97
N TYR A 216 1.60 15.33 12.10
CA TYR A 216 1.79 13.88 12.20
C TYR A 216 0.60 13.09 11.61
N GLU A 217 -0.59 13.68 11.58
CA GLU A 217 -1.76 13.10 10.90
C GLU A 217 -1.65 13.27 9.39
N PHE A 218 -1.23 14.46 8.94
CA PHE A 218 -0.92 14.70 7.53
C PHE A 218 0.18 13.75 7.03
N SER A 219 1.26 13.61 7.82
CA SER A 219 2.34 12.67 7.52
C SER A 219 1.83 11.24 7.36
N ALA A 220 0.93 10.79 8.24
CA ALA A 220 0.29 9.49 8.10
C ALA A 220 -0.60 9.40 6.84
N CYS A 221 -1.35 10.45 6.49
CA CYS A 221 -2.18 10.49 5.28
C CYS A 221 -1.37 10.32 4.00
N SER A 222 -0.13 10.78 4.00
CA SER A 222 0.79 10.71 2.86
C SER A 222 1.52 9.37 2.72
N GLY A 223 1.49 8.51 3.74
CA GLY A 223 2.29 7.28 3.77
C GLY A 223 1.67 6.05 3.12
N SER A 224 0.51 6.17 2.47
CA SER A 224 -0.23 5.03 1.90
C SER A 224 -0.24 5.05 0.38
N THR A 225 -0.12 3.87 -0.22
CA THR A 225 -0.21 3.64 -1.68
C THR A 225 -1.62 3.29 -2.16
N LEU A 226 -2.60 3.17 -1.26
CA LEU A 226 -3.95 2.68 -1.60
C LEU A 226 -4.70 3.56 -2.61
N GLY A 227 -4.52 4.89 -2.57
CA GLY A 227 -5.14 5.79 -3.53
C GLY A 227 -4.65 5.54 -4.96
N ILE A 228 -3.34 5.32 -5.13
CA ILE A 228 -2.70 4.97 -6.41
C ILE A 228 -3.29 3.68 -6.96
N PHE A 229 -3.37 2.63 -6.14
CA PHE A 229 -3.89 1.33 -6.55
C PHE A 229 -5.37 1.38 -6.94
N CYS A 230 -6.16 2.20 -6.23
CA CYS A 230 -7.57 2.39 -6.54
C CYS A 230 -7.76 3.13 -7.87
N LEU A 231 -7.05 4.24 -8.07
CA LEU A 231 -7.09 5.01 -9.33
C LEU A 231 -6.73 4.13 -10.52
N LEU A 232 -5.63 3.40 -10.42
CA LEU A 232 -5.17 2.47 -11.43
C LEU A 232 -6.26 1.44 -11.77
N SER A 233 -6.80 0.77 -10.75
CA SER A 233 -7.76 -0.32 -10.95
C SER A 233 -9.04 0.16 -11.62
N TYR A 234 -9.53 1.36 -11.28
CA TYR A 234 -10.69 1.95 -11.94
C TYR A 234 -10.39 2.39 -13.38
N ALA A 235 -9.25 3.03 -13.63
CA ALA A 235 -8.88 3.52 -14.95
C ALA A 235 -8.59 2.40 -15.96
N MET A 236 -8.46 1.15 -15.51
CA MET A 236 -8.41 -0.01 -16.40
C MET A 236 -9.77 -0.33 -17.02
N ARG A 237 -10.87 0.10 -16.42
CA ARG A 237 -12.22 -0.28 -16.87
C ARG A 237 -12.68 0.60 -18.02
N ASP A 238 -13.51 0.02 -18.89
CA ASP A 238 -14.06 0.73 -20.05
C ASP A 238 -15.19 1.71 -19.65
N ASP A 239 -15.79 1.53 -18.47
CA ASP A 239 -16.80 2.42 -17.87
C ASP A 239 -16.19 3.52 -16.97
N PHE A 240 -14.92 3.87 -17.19
CA PHE A 240 -14.25 4.92 -16.42
C PHE A 240 -14.67 6.34 -16.87
N GLU A 241 -15.39 7.03 -16.01
CA GLU A 241 -15.85 8.41 -16.19
C GLU A 241 -14.80 9.45 -15.73
N ASP A 242 -14.86 10.66 -16.30
CA ASP A 242 -13.89 11.73 -16.01
C ASP A 242 -13.89 12.15 -14.53
N ASP A 243 -15.06 12.16 -13.89
CA ASP A 243 -15.19 12.56 -12.49
C ASP A 243 -14.75 11.47 -11.49
N HIS A 244 -14.51 10.23 -11.96
CA HIS A 244 -14.06 9.15 -11.10
C HIS A 244 -12.68 9.43 -10.51
N ALA A 245 -11.75 10.01 -11.27
CA ALA A 245 -10.39 10.27 -10.81
C ALA A 245 -10.38 11.14 -9.54
N GLU A 246 -11.08 12.27 -9.60
CA GLU A 246 -11.18 13.19 -8.46
C GLU A 246 -11.94 12.56 -7.29
N LYS A 247 -13.09 11.89 -7.54
CA LYS A 247 -13.85 11.20 -6.49
C LYS A 247 -13.00 10.14 -5.78
N ILE A 248 -12.23 9.36 -6.52
CA ILE A 248 -11.36 8.31 -5.98
C ILE A 248 -10.23 8.93 -5.17
N LYS A 249 -9.51 9.93 -5.71
CA LYS A 249 -8.43 10.61 -4.98
C LYS A 249 -8.94 11.20 -3.67
N ASN A 250 -10.04 11.96 -3.72
CA ASN A 250 -10.66 12.58 -2.54
C ASN A 250 -11.34 11.55 -1.62
N GLY A 251 -11.65 10.36 -2.11
CA GLY A 251 -12.18 9.28 -1.30
C GLY A 251 -11.11 8.60 -0.45
N TYR A 252 -9.90 8.43 -1.00
CA TYR A 252 -8.79 7.78 -0.32
C TYR A 252 -7.93 8.74 0.48
N PHE A 253 -7.55 9.87 -0.12
CA PHE A 253 -6.79 10.92 0.53
C PHE A 253 -7.73 12.03 1.05
N PRO A 254 -7.60 12.45 2.31
CA PRO A 254 -6.58 12.01 3.27
C PRO A 254 -7.00 10.80 4.12
N TYR A 255 -8.31 10.59 4.38
CA TYR A 255 -8.74 9.82 5.54
C TYR A 255 -8.59 8.30 5.47
N ILE A 256 -8.79 7.64 4.31
CA ILE A 256 -8.57 6.19 4.21
C ILE A 256 -7.07 5.90 4.31
N GLN A 257 -6.25 6.72 3.67
CA GLN A 257 -4.80 6.62 3.75
C GLN A 257 -4.30 6.88 5.17
N GLY A 258 -4.78 7.94 5.83
CA GLY A 258 -4.43 8.26 7.20
C GLY A 258 -4.87 7.16 8.17
N LEU A 259 -6.08 6.61 8.01
CA LEU A 259 -6.53 5.46 8.81
C LEU A 259 -5.61 4.25 8.64
N HIS A 260 -5.22 3.93 7.40
CA HIS A 260 -4.31 2.83 7.10
C HIS A 260 -2.98 2.98 7.85
N ILE A 261 -2.32 4.13 7.71
CA ILE A 261 -0.99 4.37 8.27
C ILE A 261 -1.02 4.61 9.78
N LEU A 262 -2.03 5.30 10.30
CA LEU A 262 -2.18 5.44 11.76
C LEU A 262 -2.41 4.08 12.43
N LEU A 263 -3.10 3.12 11.79
CA LEU A 263 -3.24 1.77 12.32
C LEU A 263 -1.92 1.01 12.34
N ASP A 264 -1.08 1.19 11.31
CA ASP A 264 0.26 0.61 11.21
C ASP A 264 1.15 1.11 12.35
N TYR A 265 1.33 2.44 12.46
CA TYR A 265 2.04 3.05 13.58
C TYR A 265 1.44 2.70 14.95
N PHE A 266 0.11 2.54 15.03
CA PHE A 266 -0.54 2.20 16.29
C PHE A 266 -0.15 0.80 16.79
N ILE A 267 0.04 -0.18 15.91
CA ILE A 267 0.43 -1.53 16.30
C ILE A 267 1.94 -1.66 16.56
N ASP A 268 2.75 -0.78 15.97
CA ASP A 268 4.21 -0.82 16.00
C ASP A 268 4.85 0.03 17.12
N GLN A 269 4.04 0.75 17.91
CA GLN A 269 4.49 1.58 19.04
C GLN A 269 5.57 0.95 19.97
N GLU A 270 5.44 -0.33 20.33
CA GLU A 270 6.45 -0.95 21.22
C GLU A 270 7.75 -1.24 20.47
N GLU A 271 7.66 -1.63 19.19
CA GLU A 271 8.82 -1.89 18.34
C GLU A 271 9.58 -0.60 18.06
N ASP A 272 8.88 0.46 17.64
CA ASP A 272 9.49 1.75 17.33
C ASP A 272 10.10 2.41 18.57
N ARG A 273 9.46 2.25 19.75
CA ARG A 273 10.03 2.74 21.01
C ARG A 273 11.35 2.04 21.35
N LEU A 274 11.46 0.75 21.08
CA LEU A 274 12.68 -0.02 21.33
C LEU A 274 13.75 0.24 20.26
N GLY A 275 13.33 0.47 19.01
CA GLY A 275 14.20 0.80 17.88
C GLY A 275 14.70 2.24 17.88
N GLY A 276 14.02 3.15 18.60
CA GLY A 276 14.29 4.59 18.53
C GLY A 276 13.71 5.24 17.26
N ASP A 277 12.74 4.58 16.63
CA ASP A 277 12.16 4.98 15.36
C ASP A 277 11.07 6.05 15.54
N LEU A 278 10.87 6.86 14.49
CA LEU A 278 9.84 7.88 14.48
C LEU A 278 8.46 7.22 14.40
N ASN A 279 7.62 7.38 15.43
CA ASN A 279 6.24 6.92 15.42
C ASN A 279 5.25 8.08 15.61
N PHE A 280 4.36 8.29 14.63
CA PHE A 280 3.40 9.40 14.65
C PHE A 280 2.42 9.35 15.83
N CYS A 281 2.12 8.16 16.36
CA CYS A 281 1.25 8.02 17.52
C CYS A 281 1.85 8.62 18.81
N PHE A 282 3.16 8.88 18.88
CA PHE A 282 3.81 9.45 20.07
C PHE A 282 3.62 10.97 20.20
N TYR A 283 3.18 11.66 19.15
CA TYR A 283 2.98 13.11 19.16
C TYR A 283 1.57 13.54 19.58
N TYR A 284 0.67 12.59 19.80
CA TYR A 284 -0.59 12.87 20.47
C TYR A 284 -0.35 13.13 21.95
N GLU A 285 -1.04 14.13 22.49
CA GLU A 285 -0.94 14.53 23.91
C GLU A 285 -1.11 13.34 24.87
N ASN A 286 -2.04 12.45 24.57
CA ASN A 286 -2.29 11.26 25.36
C ASN A 286 -3.03 10.18 24.54
N LYS A 287 -3.15 8.98 25.12
CA LYS A 287 -3.79 7.81 24.50
C LYS A 287 -5.28 8.04 24.19
N GLN A 288 -5.98 8.86 24.97
CA GLN A 288 -7.39 9.15 24.73
C GLN A 288 -7.55 10.04 23.49
N THR A 289 -6.69 11.05 23.32
CA THR A 289 -6.65 11.90 22.13
C THR A 289 -6.36 11.08 20.87
N LEU A 290 -5.32 10.23 20.90
CA LEU A 290 -5.00 9.29 19.81
C LEU A 290 -6.21 8.42 19.43
N PHE A 291 -6.89 7.84 20.42
CA PHE A 291 -8.06 7.00 20.17
C PHE A 291 -9.23 7.79 19.55
N ASN A 292 -9.52 8.98 20.07
CA ASN A 292 -10.58 9.84 19.56
C ASN A 292 -10.29 10.25 18.10
N ARG A 293 -9.03 10.54 17.78
CA ARG A 293 -8.60 10.88 16.42
C ARG A 293 -8.62 9.67 15.48
N LEU A 294 -8.17 8.48 15.89
CA LEU A 294 -8.35 7.25 15.11
C LEU A 294 -9.83 6.96 14.81
N LYS A 295 -10.72 7.18 15.78
CA LYS A 295 -12.17 7.07 15.58
C LYS A 295 -12.69 8.12 14.59
N TYR A 296 -12.22 9.36 14.68
CA TYR A 296 -12.55 10.42 13.74
C TYR A 296 -12.13 10.05 12.31
N PHE A 297 -10.89 9.58 12.12
CA PHE A 297 -10.38 9.10 10.83
C PHE A 297 -11.23 7.97 10.25
N LEU A 298 -11.67 7.02 11.08
CA LEU A 298 -12.59 5.96 10.63
C LEU A 298 -13.95 6.51 10.17
N LEU A 299 -14.51 7.48 10.89
CA LEU A 299 -15.80 8.07 10.55
C LEU A 299 -15.72 8.90 9.27
N GLU A 300 -14.65 9.69 9.11
CA GLU A 300 -14.42 10.46 7.88
C GLU A 300 -14.09 9.54 6.70
N ALA A 301 -13.28 8.50 6.90
CA ALA A 301 -13.05 7.47 5.88
C ALA A 301 -14.37 6.88 5.38
N ASP A 302 -15.30 6.52 6.29
CA ASP A 302 -16.62 6.04 5.91
C ASP A 302 -17.47 7.10 5.18
N ARG A 303 -17.43 8.35 5.64
CA ARG A 303 -18.14 9.46 4.98
C ARG A 303 -17.65 9.64 3.55
N HIS A 304 -16.35 9.58 3.34
CA HIS A 304 -15.72 9.72 2.02
C HIS A 304 -16.03 8.52 1.11
N THR A 305 -16.15 7.29 1.64
CA THR A 305 -16.58 6.15 0.80
C THR A 305 -17.97 6.32 0.18
N LYS A 306 -18.87 7.13 0.78
CA LYS A 306 -20.23 7.35 0.27
C LYS A 306 -20.25 7.99 -1.12
N LYS A 307 -19.18 8.70 -1.49
CA LYS A 307 -19.05 9.38 -2.78
C LYS A 307 -18.38 8.50 -3.84
N LEU A 308 -17.86 7.33 -3.45
CA LEU A 308 -17.14 6.45 -4.35
C LEU A 308 -18.09 5.55 -5.14
N PRO A 309 -17.77 5.25 -6.42
CA PRO A 309 -18.36 4.11 -7.09
C PRO A 309 -18.12 2.85 -6.27
N ASN A 310 -19.00 1.86 -6.38
CA ASN A 310 -18.90 0.61 -5.62
C ASN A 310 -18.72 0.80 -4.09
N GLN A 311 -19.31 1.84 -3.49
CA GLN A 311 -19.21 2.20 -2.06
C GLN A 311 -19.12 1.01 -1.08
N LYS A 312 -19.96 -0.02 -1.27
CA LYS A 312 -19.99 -1.21 -0.40
C LYS A 312 -18.63 -1.90 -0.33
N PHE A 313 -17.91 -1.99 -1.45
CA PHE A 313 -16.56 -2.55 -1.51
C PHE A 313 -15.57 -1.70 -0.70
N HIS A 314 -15.53 -0.38 -0.93
CA HIS A 314 -14.63 0.52 -0.18
C HIS A 314 -14.89 0.51 1.32
N ARG A 315 -16.16 0.40 1.73
CA ARG A 315 -16.50 0.21 3.14
C ARG A 315 -15.94 -1.10 3.69
N LEU A 316 -15.95 -2.18 2.91
CA LEU A 316 -15.28 -3.43 3.32
C LEU A 316 -13.77 -3.23 3.48
N ILE A 317 -13.12 -2.43 2.64
CA ILE A 317 -11.70 -2.08 2.79
C ILE A 317 -11.43 -1.40 4.13
N ASN A 318 -12.18 -0.34 4.49
CA ASN A 318 -12.05 0.33 5.79
C ASN A 318 -12.20 -0.66 6.96
N ARG A 319 -13.18 -1.57 6.87
CA ARG A 319 -13.43 -2.59 7.91
C ARG A 319 -12.35 -3.67 7.93
N GLY A 320 -11.81 -4.03 6.77
CA GLY A 320 -10.71 -4.97 6.58
C GLY A 320 -9.41 -4.45 7.20
N LEU A 321 -9.07 -3.17 6.96
CA LEU A 321 -7.93 -2.50 7.60
C LEU A 321 -7.99 -2.66 9.13
N LEU A 322 -9.12 -2.32 9.74
CA LEU A 322 -9.31 -2.52 11.18
C LEU A 322 -9.11 -3.98 11.60
N GLY A 323 -9.72 -4.92 10.88
CA GLY A 323 -9.64 -6.33 11.24
C GLY A 323 -8.23 -6.91 11.13
N ILE A 324 -7.52 -6.59 10.05
CA ILE A 324 -6.19 -7.15 9.74
C ILE A 324 -5.13 -6.57 10.68
N TYR A 325 -5.08 -5.24 10.83
CA TYR A 325 -4.09 -4.58 11.68
C TYR A 325 -4.34 -4.88 13.15
N LEU A 326 -5.58 -4.76 13.62
CA LEU A 326 -5.88 -4.95 15.04
C LEU A 326 -5.85 -6.43 15.48
N SER A 327 -5.84 -7.38 14.54
CA SER A 327 -5.61 -8.81 14.80
C SER A 327 -4.13 -9.20 14.86
N ASP A 328 -3.20 -8.25 14.70
CA ASP A 328 -1.77 -8.54 14.76
C ASP A 328 -1.34 -9.05 16.16
N LYS A 329 -0.34 -9.94 16.16
CA LYS A 329 0.28 -10.48 17.39
C LYS A 329 0.88 -9.38 18.26
N LYS A 330 1.35 -8.26 17.67
CA LYS A 330 1.91 -7.10 18.37
C LYS A 330 0.87 -6.45 19.29
N VAL A 331 -0.40 -6.39 18.85
CA VAL A 331 -1.51 -5.84 19.65
C VAL A 331 -1.76 -6.66 20.91
N ALA A 332 -1.73 -7.99 20.81
CA ALA A 332 -2.02 -8.88 21.94
C ALA A 332 -1.01 -8.73 23.09
N LYS A 333 0.24 -8.35 22.78
CA LYS A 333 1.34 -8.16 23.75
C LYS A 333 1.26 -6.82 24.49
N GLN A 334 0.53 -5.84 23.94
CA GLN A 334 0.46 -4.48 24.44
C GLN A 334 -0.90 -4.24 25.14
N LYS A 335 -0.96 -4.33 26.48
CA LYS A 335 -2.23 -4.24 27.23
C LYS A 335 -3.06 -3.00 26.90
N GLY A 336 -2.42 -1.83 26.79
CA GLY A 336 -3.08 -0.56 26.45
C GLY A 336 -3.64 -0.55 25.02
N VAL A 337 -2.82 -0.92 24.05
CA VAL A 337 -3.19 -1.04 22.63
C VAL A 337 -4.33 -2.04 22.44
N ARG A 338 -4.28 -3.19 23.13
CA ARG A 338 -5.33 -4.22 23.08
C ARG A 338 -6.69 -3.72 23.58
N LYS A 339 -6.72 -2.90 24.64
CA LYS A 339 -7.98 -2.32 25.15
C LYS A 339 -8.61 -1.41 24.11
N LEU A 340 -7.81 -0.48 23.57
CA LEU A 340 -8.24 0.46 22.55
C LEU A 340 -8.66 -0.24 21.25
N ALA A 341 -7.90 -1.23 20.79
CA ALA A 341 -8.23 -2.03 19.61
C ALA A 341 -9.63 -2.64 19.68
N LYS A 342 -10.04 -3.17 20.85
CA LYS A 342 -11.41 -3.70 21.05
C LYS A 342 -12.48 -2.62 20.90
N GLU A 343 -12.22 -1.40 21.37
CA GLU A 343 -13.16 -0.28 21.26
C GLU A 343 -13.25 0.26 19.82
N ILE A 344 -12.13 0.28 19.08
CA ILE A 344 -12.10 0.63 17.66
C ILE A 344 -12.87 -0.43 16.84
N ILE A 345 -12.62 -1.72 17.06
CA ILE A 345 -13.34 -2.82 16.38
C ILE A 345 -14.85 -2.71 16.62
N LYS A 346 -15.28 -2.43 17.86
CA LYS A 346 -16.69 -2.20 18.18
C LYS A 346 -17.29 -1.04 17.38
N THR A 347 -16.53 0.04 17.20
CA THR A 347 -16.96 1.18 16.37
C THR A 347 -17.12 0.79 14.90
N GLY A 348 -16.29 -0.12 14.39
CA GLY A 348 -16.42 -0.70 13.05
C GLY A 348 -17.61 -1.65 12.87
N GLY A 349 -18.20 -2.15 13.96
CA GLY A 349 -19.37 -3.01 13.97
C GLY A 349 -19.09 -4.47 13.57
N ALA A 350 -20.16 -5.23 13.30
CA ALA A 350 -20.08 -6.67 13.07
C ALA A 350 -19.15 -7.08 11.92
N VAL A 351 -19.05 -6.25 10.88
CA VAL A 351 -18.16 -6.51 9.73
C VAL A 351 -16.69 -6.38 10.12
N SER A 352 -16.31 -5.37 10.91
CA SER A 352 -14.94 -5.29 11.46
C SER A 352 -14.63 -6.46 12.38
N TYR A 353 -15.60 -6.89 13.18
CA TYR A 353 -15.43 -8.06 14.03
C TYR A 353 -15.20 -9.33 13.20
N PHE A 354 -15.94 -9.51 12.10
CA PHE A 354 -15.71 -10.61 11.16
C PHE A 354 -14.27 -10.61 10.62
N PHE A 355 -13.79 -9.48 10.11
CA PHE A 355 -12.41 -9.39 9.60
C PHE A 355 -11.36 -9.59 10.68
N TYR A 356 -11.61 -9.12 11.90
CA TYR A 356 -10.73 -9.37 13.04
C TYR A 356 -10.61 -10.87 13.37
N VAL A 357 -11.74 -11.58 13.45
CA VAL A 357 -11.74 -13.05 13.67
C VAL A 357 -11.07 -13.77 12.51
N ASN A 358 -11.39 -13.37 11.27
CA ASN A 358 -10.77 -13.93 10.08
C ASN A 358 -9.24 -13.76 10.07
N GLY A 359 -8.73 -12.57 10.41
CA GLY A 359 -7.29 -12.30 10.53
C GLY A 359 -6.62 -13.16 11.61
N LEU A 360 -7.26 -13.35 12.76
CA LEU A 360 -6.76 -14.25 13.80
C LEU A 360 -6.68 -15.72 13.33
N ILE A 361 -7.66 -16.19 12.56
CA ILE A 361 -7.66 -17.55 12.00
C ILE A 361 -6.56 -17.68 10.94
N PHE A 362 -6.51 -16.75 10.00
CA PHE A 362 -5.51 -16.75 8.92
C PHE A 362 -4.08 -16.86 9.46
N ARG A 363 -3.73 -16.01 10.44
CA ARG A 363 -2.40 -16.01 11.07
C ARG A 363 -2.09 -17.27 11.87
N ARG A 364 -3.11 -18.00 12.34
CA ARG A 364 -2.92 -19.32 12.97
C ARG A 364 -2.66 -20.39 11.92
N VAL A 365 -3.42 -20.38 10.82
CA VAL A 365 -3.27 -21.34 9.72
C VAL A 365 -1.94 -21.15 9.00
N GLU A 366 -1.54 -19.91 8.70
CA GLU A 366 -0.26 -19.60 8.05
C GLU A 366 0.95 -20.12 8.84
N LYS A 367 0.88 -20.14 10.18
CA LYS A 367 1.92 -20.75 11.02
C LYS A 367 1.92 -22.28 11.01
N LEU A 368 0.78 -22.90 10.74
CA LEU A 368 0.58 -24.35 10.76
C LEU A 368 0.80 -25.00 9.39
N VAL A 369 0.76 -24.21 8.32
CA VAL A 369 0.85 -24.67 6.94
C VAL A 369 2.25 -24.31 6.41
N PRO A 370 3.17 -25.29 6.22
CA PRO A 370 4.44 -25.04 5.57
C PRO A 370 4.20 -24.40 4.20
N ALA A 371 5.07 -23.46 3.77
CA ALA A 371 4.94 -22.70 2.52
C ALA A 371 4.65 -23.55 1.26
N GLY A 372 4.92 -24.85 1.28
CA GLY A 372 4.63 -25.80 0.21
C GLY A 372 3.18 -26.34 0.13
N VAL A 373 2.35 -26.22 1.17
CA VAL A 373 1.00 -26.84 1.18
C VAL A 373 -0.06 -25.95 0.52
N ILE A 374 0.12 -24.62 0.50
CA ILE A 374 -0.74 -23.71 -0.27
C ILE A 374 -0.66 -24.03 -1.78
N ARG A 375 0.47 -24.56 -2.28
CA ARG A 375 0.63 -25.01 -3.68
C ARG A 375 -0.28 -26.21 -4.04
N ALA A 376 -0.72 -27.01 -3.07
CA ALA A 376 -1.54 -28.20 -3.33
C ALA A 376 -3.05 -27.91 -3.36
N LEU A 377 -3.49 -26.81 -2.73
CA LEU A 377 -4.90 -26.41 -2.70
C LEU A 377 -5.32 -25.57 -3.91
N VAL A 378 -4.34 -25.08 -4.70
CA VAL A 378 -4.56 -24.18 -5.85
C VAL A 378 -4.23 -24.88 -7.20
N LYS A 379 -4.12 -26.22 -7.21
CA LYS A 379 -3.97 -26.99 -8.46
C LYS A 379 -5.28 -27.60 -8.91
#